data_AF-A0A517VWQ1-F1
#
_entry.id   AF-A0A517VWQ1-F1
#
_cell.length_a   1.000
_cell.length_b   1.000
_cell.length_c   1.000
_cell.angle_alpha   90.00
_cell.angle_beta   90.00
_cell.angle_gamma   90.00
#
_symmetry.space_group_name_H-M   'P 1'
#
loop_
_entity.id
_entity.type
_entity.pdbx_description
1 polymer ?
#
loop_
_entity_poly.entity_id
_entity_poly.type
_entity_poly.pdbx_seq_one_letter_code
_entity_poly.pdbx_strand_id
1 'polypeptide(L)'
;MLVVCLWGMIGNSHMLAGEVRPEANDDQHKHAAQRIVLLAPSAPFIIELSVLVDKETFRTTTTDYIDRLFRSLDRDQNNFIDLKEMENVPAFGIKQYDQGTPAQRMKKLEFPPMDNRLSLAEFASYLHSAQGTAFRITGTPSRTSQAIELFRKLDQNGDGSISDAEFMASSKTLFMYDRDEDEVFNVAELQPFGSDPNRVGAQPVVRQVVETPFRRLDNDQSIKDSISELFKKYVEHANAEKTTLSVNCFKSGDPDAMARVQSFDRDRDGFLSHDELFVYLQNPVIDVQLQITLPRKQRFRPQLKLLKKQSNRMSEIEPVSNSKLKLRVDGLLLELRAKSSRHMFADNVRFYQTRFRVVDADKNGYLNQSEFMQLNIPKLDYKNVDQNKDDMLTVKELTDSLIKDTLAVQNQVVMTVQNDGKSLFEILDTDLDRRLSPRELQKSVQRVREYDGNRDRSLDVSELRGHFKLTFELGKPELFVFDPRMNSMAMGQGRAVQRTSSGPRWFQRMDRNRDGDISPREFLFDPSLFIKLDTNHDSLISPAEAEALKDNQ
;
A
#
# COMPACT_ATOMS: atom_id res chain seq x y z
N MET A 1 -6.62 -49.76 -58.62
CA MET A 1 -6.60 -48.31 -58.83
C MET A 1 -6.56 -47.65 -57.46
N LEU A 2 -5.36 -47.16 -57.05
CA LEU A 2 -5.03 -46.26 -55.91
C LEU A 2 -5.48 -46.72 -54.50
N VAL A 3 -4.65 -46.77 -53.43
CA VAL A 3 -3.90 -45.69 -52.75
C VAL A 3 -2.92 -46.36 -51.74
N VAL A 4 -1.59 -46.18 -51.88
CA VAL A 4 -0.66 -45.25 -51.16
C VAL A 4 -0.25 -45.68 -49.73
N CYS A 5 1.06 -45.91 -49.60
CA CYS A 5 1.83 -46.00 -48.35
C CYS A 5 2.00 -44.62 -47.69
N LEU A 6 1.80 -44.55 -46.37
CA LEU A 6 2.15 -43.40 -45.54
C LEU A 6 3.40 -43.74 -44.71
N TRP A 7 4.50 -43.03 -44.97
CA TRP A 7 5.65 -42.92 -44.08
C TRP A 7 5.52 -41.64 -43.27
N GLY A 8 5.73 -41.76 -41.96
CA GLY A 8 5.71 -40.64 -41.02
C GLY A 8 6.98 -39.79 -41.11
N MET A 9 6.79 -38.47 -41.03
CA MET A 9 7.83 -37.54 -40.60
C MET A 9 7.37 -36.91 -39.28
N ILE A 10 8.23 -37.06 -38.27
CA ILE A 10 8.15 -36.41 -36.97
C ILE A 10 8.70 -34.99 -37.16
N GLY A 11 7.84 -33.99 -37.00
CA GLY A 11 8.22 -32.58 -36.92
C GLY A 11 8.10 -32.08 -35.48
N ASN A 12 9.23 -31.93 -34.80
CA ASN A 12 9.33 -31.17 -33.55
C ASN A 12 8.85 -29.73 -33.78
N SER A 13 7.77 -29.34 -33.11
CA SER A 13 7.39 -27.93 -32.95
C SER A 13 7.53 -27.55 -31.48
N HIS A 14 8.61 -26.84 -31.16
CA HIS A 14 8.71 -26.02 -29.97
C HIS A 14 7.65 -24.91 -30.10
N MET A 15 6.51 -25.06 -29.42
CA MET A 15 5.58 -23.95 -29.19
C MET A 15 6.06 -23.16 -27.96
N LEU A 16 6.47 -21.92 -28.20
CA LEU A 16 6.82 -20.94 -27.17
C LEU A 16 5.57 -20.38 -26.51
N ALA A 17 5.70 -20.14 -25.20
CA ALA A 17 4.70 -19.57 -24.31
C ALA A 17 4.28 -18.16 -24.75
N GLY A 18 2.98 -17.88 -24.67
CA GLY A 18 2.44 -16.53 -24.80
C GLY A 18 1.23 -16.40 -25.73
N GLU A 19 0.17 -17.19 -25.53
CA GLU A 19 -1.15 -16.85 -26.11
C GLU A 19 -2.26 -17.31 -25.15
N VAL A 20 -2.96 -16.36 -24.52
CA VAL A 20 -4.35 -16.58 -24.13
C VAL A 20 -5.17 -16.12 -25.33
N ARG A 21 -5.76 -17.08 -26.05
CA ARG A 21 -6.76 -16.78 -27.07
C ARG A 21 -7.97 -16.13 -26.42
N PRO A 22 -8.64 -15.15 -27.06
CA PRO A 22 -9.95 -14.73 -26.64
C PRO A 22 -10.92 -15.86 -26.98
N GLU A 23 -11.18 -16.77 -26.04
CA GLU A 23 -12.26 -17.73 -26.20
C GLU A 23 -13.59 -16.97 -26.22
N ALA A 24 -14.35 -17.22 -27.27
CA ALA A 24 -15.67 -16.69 -27.50
C ALA A 24 -16.64 -17.19 -26.40
N ASN A 25 -17.34 -16.24 -25.78
CA ASN A 25 -18.64 -16.40 -25.11
C ASN A 25 -18.83 -17.63 -24.22
N ASP A 26 -18.34 -17.57 -22.97
CA ASP A 26 -19.10 -18.00 -21.76
C ASP A 26 -18.51 -17.51 -20.41
N ASP A 27 -17.38 -16.79 -20.41
CA ASP A 27 -16.62 -16.47 -19.18
C ASP A 27 -16.84 -15.05 -18.61
N GLN A 28 -18.02 -14.44 -18.79
CA GLN A 28 -18.33 -13.11 -18.23
C GLN A 28 -18.26 -13.04 -16.68
N HIS A 29 -18.26 -14.19 -15.99
CA HIS A 29 -18.18 -14.26 -14.53
C HIS A 29 -16.78 -14.49 -13.96
N LYS A 30 -15.80 -15.01 -14.71
CA LYS A 30 -14.45 -15.26 -14.19
C LYS A 30 -13.64 -13.98 -13.96
N HIS A 31 -14.00 -12.86 -14.60
CA HIS A 31 -13.29 -11.59 -14.50
C HIS A 31 -14.03 -10.50 -13.70
N ALA A 32 -15.17 -10.82 -13.09
CA ALA A 32 -16.01 -9.83 -12.38
C ALA A 32 -15.50 -9.47 -10.96
N ALA A 33 -14.60 -10.28 -10.39
CA ALA A 33 -14.11 -10.12 -9.03
C ALA A 33 -12.64 -9.68 -8.98
N GLN A 34 -12.27 -8.97 -7.90
CA GLN A 34 -10.90 -8.66 -7.54
C GLN A 34 -10.47 -9.59 -6.40
N ARG A 35 -9.37 -10.32 -6.60
CA ARG A 35 -8.77 -11.14 -5.53
C ARG A 35 -7.63 -10.41 -4.87
N ILE A 36 -7.54 -10.53 -3.56
CA ILE A 36 -6.51 -9.90 -2.72
C ILE A 36 -6.02 -10.97 -1.74
N VAL A 37 -4.72 -11.06 -1.57
CA VAL A 37 -4.12 -11.81 -0.46
C VAL A 37 -3.82 -10.86 0.68
N LEU A 38 -4.33 -11.19 1.87
CA LEU A 38 -3.89 -10.63 3.13
C LEU A 38 -2.77 -11.53 3.66
N LEU A 39 -1.61 -10.91 3.89
CA LEU A 39 -0.48 -11.49 4.59
C LEU A 39 -0.78 -11.54 6.11
N ALA A 40 -1.69 -12.43 6.51
CA ALA A 40 -2.10 -12.59 7.90
C ALA A 40 -1.03 -13.34 8.73
N PRO A 41 -1.02 -13.20 10.07
CA PRO A 41 0.07 -13.72 10.91
C PRO A 41 0.31 -15.23 10.78
N SER A 42 -0.75 -16.04 10.69
CA SER A 42 -0.59 -17.50 10.68
C SER A 42 -0.44 -18.10 9.28
N ALA A 43 -1.03 -17.49 8.26
CA ALA A 43 -1.04 -18.01 6.89
C ALA A 43 -1.63 -16.97 5.91
N PRO A 44 -1.43 -17.11 4.60
CA PRO A 44 -2.12 -16.28 3.61
C PRO A 44 -3.63 -16.39 3.77
N PHE A 45 -4.34 -15.28 3.59
CA PHE A 45 -5.80 -15.23 3.62
C PHE A 45 -6.34 -14.56 2.36
N ILE A 46 -7.09 -15.31 1.54
CA ILE A 46 -7.56 -14.91 0.22
C ILE A 46 -8.97 -14.31 0.30
N ILE A 47 -9.06 -13.03 -0.04
CA ILE A 47 -10.30 -12.26 -0.07
C ILE A 47 -10.70 -12.06 -1.53
N GLU A 48 -11.90 -12.52 -1.89
CA GLU A 48 -12.51 -12.21 -3.18
C GLU A 48 -13.54 -11.09 -3.03
N LEU A 49 -13.36 -10.02 -3.81
CA LEU A 49 -14.22 -8.85 -3.83
C LEU A 49 -15.00 -8.78 -5.13
N SER A 50 -16.30 -9.03 -5.08
CA SER A 50 -17.22 -8.72 -6.18
C SER A 50 -17.60 -7.24 -6.13
N VAL A 51 -16.89 -6.40 -6.89
CA VAL A 51 -17.11 -4.94 -6.88
C VAL A 51 -18.02 -4.52 -8.04
N LEU A 52 -19.16 -3.94 -7.67
CA LEU A 52 -20.16 -3.40 -8.60
C LEU A 52 -20.17 -1.87 -8.54
N VAL A 53 -20.05 -1.21 -9.69
CA VAL A 53 -20.18 0.23 -9.86
C VAL A 53 -21.43 0.49 -10.68
N ASP A 54 -22.42 1.19 -10.10
CA ASP A 54 -23.74 1.41 -10.75
C ASP A 54 -24.43 0.11 -11.26
N LYS A 55 -24.19 -1.03 -10.59
CA LYS A 55 -24.66 -2.40 -10.92
C LYS A 55 -23.89 -3.13 -12.02
N GLU A 56 -22.89 -2.51 -12.63
CA GLU A 56 -21.97 -3.15 -13.55
C GLU A 56 -20.67 -3.53 -12.84
N THR A 57 -19.85 -4.41 -13.42
CA THR A 57 -18.55 -4.74 -12.83
C THR A 57 -17.62 -3.52 -12.87
N PHE A 58 -16.74 -3.40 -11.88
CA PHE A 58 -15.79 -2.28 -11.88
C PHE A 58 -14.82 -2.32 -13.08
N ARG A 59 -14.53 -3.50 -13.65
CA ARG A 59 -13.64 -3.65 -14.80
C ARG A 59 -14.28 -3.23 -16.12
N THR A 60 -15.55 -3.56 -16.35
CA THR A 60 -16.27 -3.13 -17.57
C THR A 60 -16.21 -1.62 -17.71
N THR A 61 -16.32 -0.87 -16.61
CA THR A 61 -16.16 0.59 -16.63
C THR A 61 -14.79 1.06 -17.15
N THR A 62 -13.70 0.38 -16.78
CA THR A 62 -12.35 0.71 -17.26
C THR A 62 -12.18 0.28 -18.72
N THR A 63 -12.63 -0.92 -19.07
CA THR A 63 -12.61 -1.44 -20.46
C THR A 63 -13.41 -0.52 -21.39
N ASP A 64 -14.63 -0.13 -21.01
CA ASP A 64 -15.47 0.79 -21.78
C ASP A 64 -14.82 2.17 -21.99
N TYR A 65 -13.98 2.61 -21.05
CA TYR A 65 -13.22 3.84 -21.22
C TYR A 65 -12.06 3.66 -22.20
N ILE A 66 -11.30 2.58 -22.05
CA ILE A 66 -10.20 2.21 -22.95
C ILE A 66 -10.75 2.06 -24.38
N ASP A 67 -11.82 1.31 -24.57
CA ASP A 67 -12.45 1.06 -25.86
C ASP A 67 -12.95 2.35 -26.52
N ARG A 68 -13.61 3.23 -25.75
CA ARG A 68 -14.09 4.52 -26.29
C ARG A 68 -12.94 5.45 -26.67
N LEU A 69 -11.89 5.48 -25.86
CA LEU A 69 -10.71 6.27 -26.16
C LEU A 69 -9.98 5.71 -27.39
N PHE A 70 -9.80 4.39 -27.45
CA PHE A 70 -9.21 3.70 -28.60
C PHE A 70 -9.98 4.02 -29.89
N ARG A 71 -11.31 3.86 -29.89
CA ARG A 71 -12.16 4.21 -31.05
C ARG A 71 -12.15 5.69 -31.42
N SER A 72 -11.82 6.58 -30.49
CA SER A 72 -11.68 8.01 -30.80
C SER A 72 -10.34 8.34 -31.46
N LEU A 73 -9.34 7.45 -31.30
CA LEU A 73 -7.99 7.57 -31.83
C LEU A 73 -7.85 6.82 -33.16
N ASP A 74 -8.48 5.64 -33.27
CA ASP A 74 -8.62 4.83 -34.48
C ASP A 74 -9.63 5.50 -35.43
N ARG A 75 -9.12 6.39 -36.29
CA ARG A 75 -9.91 7.20 -37.23
C ARG A 75 -10.31 6.39 -38.46
N ASP A 76 -9.49 5.45 -38.88
CA ASP A 76 -9.75 4.61 -40.05
C ASP A 76 -10.56 3.34 -39.74
N GLN A 77 -10.84 3.09 -38.44
CA GLN A 77 -11.65 2.00 -37.91
C GLN A 77 -11.08 0.61 -38.22
N ASN A 78 -9.75 0.52 -38.30
CA ASN A 78 -9.06 -0.73 -38.61
C ASN A 78 -8.82 -1.61 -37.35
N ASN A 79 -9.23 -1.14 -36.16
CA ASN A 79 -9.01 -1.74 -34.83
C ASN A 79 -7.54 -1.76 -34.37
N PHE A 80 -6.70 -0.91 -34.94
CA PHE A 80 -5.31 -0.68 -34.55
C PHE A 80 -5.04 0.82 -34.49
N ILE A 81 -4.07 1.23 -33.67
CA ILE A 81 -3.54 2.60 -33.70
C ILE A 81 -2.24 2.56 -34.51
N ASP A 82 -2.23 3.25 -35.65
CA ASP A 82 -1.04 3.36 -36.50
C ASP A 82 -0.12 4.55 -36.09
N LEU A 83 1.00 4.71 -36.78
CA LEU A 83 1.96 5.79 -36.50
C LEU A 83 1.37 7.21 -36.65
N LYS A 84 0.38 7.41 -37.53
CA LYS A 84 -0.27 8.71 -37.74
C LYS A 84 -1.27 9.00 -36.61
N GLU A 85 -1.98 7.97 -36.17
CA GLU A 85 -2.94 8.07 -35.08
C GLU A 85 -2.24 8.22 -33.72
N MET A 86 -1.05 7.65 -33.59
CA MET A 86 -0.17 7.78 -32.42
C MET A 86 0.20 9.25 -32.09
N GLU A 87 0.15 10.16 -33.07
CA GLU A 87 0.32 11.60 -32.83
C GLU A 87 -0.78 12.20 -31.94
N ASN A 88 -1.98 11.63 -32.02
CA ASN A 88 -3.14 12.07 -31.24
C ASN A 88 -3.26 11.33 -29.90
N VAL A 89 -2.44 10.30 -29.66
CA VAL A 89 -2.40 9.59 -28.39
C VAL A 89 -1.79 10.50 -27.32
N PRO A 90 -2.57 10.95 -26.33
CA PRO A 90 -2.09 11.89 -25.33
C PRO A 90 -0.99 11.26 -24.47
N ALA A 91 -0.17 12.12 -23.87
CA ALA A 91 0.76 11.69 -22.82
C ALA A 91 -0.02 11.51 -21.52
N PHE A 92 0.18 10.38 -20.84
CA PHE A 92 -0.49 10.05 -19.58
C PHE A 92 0.42 10.21 -18.35
N GLY A 93 1.55 10.91 -18.50
CA GLY A 93 2.50 11.21 -17.43
C GLY A 93 3.53 10.12 -17.16
N ILE A 94 3.62 9.06 -17.98
CA ILE A 94 4.65 8.03 -17.84
C ILE A 94 5.88 8.43 -18.65
N LYS A 95 6.89 8.98 -17.98
CA LYS A 95 8.13 9.43 -18.62
C LYS A 95 8.75 8.37 -19.54
N GLN A 96 8.68 7.09 -19.16
CA GLN A 96 9.22 5.98 -19.97
C GLN A 96 8.55 5.88 -21.34
N TYR A 97 7.22 6.00 -21.42
CA TYR A 97 6.43 5.76 -22.63
C TYR A 97 6.02 7.03 -23.37
N ASP A 98 5.96 8.17 -22.68
CA ASP A 98 5.46 9.43 -23.24
C ASP A 98 6.55 10.27 -23.90
N GLN A 99 7.82 9.93 -23.66
CA GLN A 99 8.96 10.62 -24.25
C GLN A 99 9.37 10.03 -25.60
N GLY A 100 9.60 10.91 -26.57
CA GLY A 100 10.13 10.59 -27.88
C GLY A 100 9.18 10.93 -29.02
N THR A 101 9.59 10.62 -30.24
CA THR A 101 8.73 10.72 -31.43
C THR A 101 7.62 9.65 -31.38
N PRO A 102 6.50 9.81 -32.11
CA PRO A 102 5.44 8.79 -32.18
C PRO A 102 5.96 7.38 -32.47
N ALA A 103 6.94 7.25 -33.37
CA ALA A 103 7.60 5.98 -33.68
C ALA A 103 8.40 5.39 -32.51
N GLN A 104 9.05 6.23 -31.69
CA GLN A 104 9.76 5.77 -30.49
C GLN A 104 8.79 5.35 -29.40
N ARG A 105 7.65 6.05 -29.27
CA ARG A 105 6.59 5.67 -28.33
C ARG A 105 5.97 4.33 -28.73
N MET A 106 5.62 4.16 -30.01
CA MET A 106 5.06 2.93 -30.58
C MET A 106 5.89 1.69 -30.21
N LYS A 107 7.20 1.72 -30.51
CA LYS A 107 8.12 0.61 -30.22
C LYS A 107 8.23 0.23 -28.74
N LYS A 108 7.93 1.16 -27.82
CA LYS A 108 7.97 0.89 -26.38
C LYS A 108 6.67 0.27 -25.87
N LEU A 109 5.57 0.42 -26.62
CA LEU A 109 4.24 -0.01 -26.24
C LEU A 109 3.84 -1.33 -26.88
N GLU A 110 4.48 -1.70 -27.98
CA GLU A 110 4.27 -2.99 -28.66
C GLU A 110 4.83 -4.17 -27.87
N PHE A 111 4.08 -5.26 -27.89
CA PHE A 111 4.54 -6.59 -27.51
C PHE A 111 4.67 -7.47 -28.77
N PRO A 112 5.42 -8.58 -28.72
CA PRO A 112 5.52 -9.47 -29.87
C PRO A 112 4.12 -9.95 -30.33
N PRO A 113 3.80 -9.87 -31.65
CA PRO A 113 4.66 -9.41 -32.74
C PRO A 113 4.71 -7.87 -32.89
N MET A 114 5.92 -7.31 -32.96
CA MET A 114 6.13 -5.88 -33.20
C MET A 114 5.83 -5.52 -34.67
N ASP A 115 4.63 -5.06 -34.97
CA ASP A 115 4.15 -4.80 -36.32
C ASP A 115 3.96 -3.30 -36.66
N ASN A 116 4.50 -2.40 -35.84
CA ASN A 116 4.35 -0.94 -35.94
C ASN A 116 2.88 -0.46 -35.81
N ARG A 117 2.03 -1.25 -35.15
CA ARG A 117 0.64 -0.95 -34.83
C ARG A 117 0.34 -1.33 -33.39
N LEU A 118 -0.51 -0.55 -32.73
CA LEU A 118 -0.98 -0.87 -31.39
C LEU A 118 -2.37 -1.47 -31.46
N SER A 119 -2.48 -2.72 -31.02
CA SER A 119 -3.76 -3.37 -30.74
C SER A 119 -4.44 -2.75 -29.51
N LEU A 120 -5.75 -3.02 -29.37
CA LEU A 120 -6.50 -2.65 -28.17
C LEU A 120 -5.87 -3.19 -26.87
N ALA A 121 -5.28 -4.39 -26.91
CA ALA A 121 -4.66 -5.02 -25.74
C ALA A 121 -3.36 -4.32 -25.31
N GLU A 122 -2.53 -3.91 -26.28
CA GLU A 122 -1.31 -3.16 -26.01
C GLU A 122 -1.64 -1.75 -25.53
N PHE A 123 -2.63 -1.10 -26.15
CA PHE A 123 -3.12 0.20 -25.71
C PHE A 123 -3.75 0.15 -24.31
N ALA A 124 -4.48 -0.91 -23.99
CA ALA A 124 -4.98 -1.16 -22.64
C ALA A 124 -3.84 -1.31 -21.63
N SER A 125 -2.79 -2.06 -21.99
CA SER A 125 -1.59 -2.24 -21.15
C SER A 125 -0.87 -0.92 -20.89
N TYR A 126 -0.75 -0.08 -21.92
CA TYR A 126 -0.24 1.29 -21.79
C TYR A 126 -1.08 2.12 -20.81
N LEU A 127 -2.41 2.18 -21.00
CA LEU A 127 -3.28 2.94 -20.11
C LEU A 127 -3.28 2.42 -18.67
N HIS A 128 -3.21 1.11 -18.48
CA HIS A 128 -3.07 0.50 -17.17
C HIS A 128 -1.74 0.85 -16.50
N SER A 129 -0.66 0.98 -17.25
CA SER A 129 0.62 1.46 -16.73
C SER A 129 0.58 2.95 -16.34
N ALA A 130 -0.31 3.74 -16.97
CA ALA A 130 -0.38 5.19 -16.77
C ALA A 130 -1.33 5.60 -15.66
N GLN A 131 -2.54 5.09 -15.76
CA GLN A 131 -3.63 5.43 -14.85
C GLN A 131 -3.61 4.47 -13.65
N GLY A 132 -3.05 3.27 -13.80
CA GLY A 132 -3.16 2.17 -12.84
C GLY A 132 -4.20 1.15 -13.30
N THR A 133 -4.27 0.01 -12.62
CA THR A 133 -5.30 -1.00 -12.89
C THR A 133 -6.66 -0.54 -12.35
N ALA A 134 -7.74 -1.19 -12.77
CA ALA A 134 -9.11 -0.88 -12.35
C ALA A 134 -9.32 -0.93 -10.83
N PHE A 135 -8.44 -1.61 -10.10
CA PHE A 135 -8.45 -1.68 -8.64
C PHE A 135 -7.08 -1.37 -8.05
N ARG A 136 -7.01 -0.38 -7.14
CA ARG A 136 -5.76 0.04 -6.50
C ARG A 136 -5.83 -0.10 -5.00
N ILE A 137 -4.73 -0.54 -4.39
CA ILE A 137 -4.53 -0.53 -2.93
C ILE A 137 -3.60 0.64 -2.60
N THR A 138 -3.95 1.44 -1.60
CA THR A 138 -3.13 2.56 -1.12
C THR A 138 -3.12 2.60 0.40
N GLY A 139 -1.93 2.58 1.01
CA GLY A 139 -1.80 2.83 2.45
C GLY A 139 -1.84 4.33 2.77
N THR A 140 -2.43 4.70 3.91
CA THR A 140 -2.30 6.05 4.47
C THR A 140 -1.50 6.00 5.76
N PRO A 141 -0.47 6.84 5.94
CA PRO A 141 0.20 6.96 7.22
C PRO A 141 -0.76 7.63 8.19
N SER A 142 -1.06 7.00 9.33
CA SER A 142 -2.04 7.53 10.28
C SER A 142 -1.41 8.46 11.33
N ARG A 143 -0.11 8.30 11.64
CA ARG A 143 0.64 9.08 12.65
C ARG A 143 2.13 9.24 12.31
N THR A 144 2.76 10.31 12.84
CA THR A 144 4.21 10.56 12.73
C THR A 144 5.06 9.42 13.31
N SER A 145 4.59 8.77 14.40
CA SER A 145 5.21 7.59 15.03
C SER A 145 5.13 6.31 14.17
N GLN A 146 4.17 6.23 13.25
CA GLN A 146 4.03 5.15 12.27
C GLN A 146 4.81 5.43 10.97
N ALA A 147 5.20 6.69 10.74
CA ALA A 147 6.10 7.06 9.64
C ALA A 147 7.58 6.79 9.99
N ILE A 148 7.87 6.40 11.23
CA ILE A 148 9.18 5.93 11.65
C ILE A 148 9.38 4.54 11.04
N GLU A 149 10.33 4.42 10.13
CA GLU A 149 10.74 3.13 9.57
C GLU A 149 11.62 2.34 10.56
N LEU A 150 11.26 2.32 11.85
CA LEU A 150 12.01 1.61 12.90
C LEU A 150 12.11 0.12 12.57
N PHE A 151 11.05 -0.42 11.98
CA PHE A 151 10.99 -1.82 11.59
C PHE A 151 12.12 -2.18 10.61
N ARG A 152 12.22 -1.44 9.49
CA ARG A 152 13.29 -1.63 8.50
C ARG A 152 14.70 -1.34 9.03
N LYS A 153 14.82 -0.51 10.06
CA LYS A 153 16.11 -0.22 10.69
C LYS A 153 16.58 -1.37 11.57
N LEU A 154 15.65 -2.15 12.12
CA LEU A 154 15.95 -3.28 13.00
C LEU A 154 16.02 -4.61 12.26
N ASP A 155 15.21 -4.79 11.23
CA ASP A 155 15.25 -5.91 10.27
C ASP A 155 16.54 -5.81 9.43
N GLN A 156 17.61 -6.45 9.91
CA GLN A 156 18.93 -6.38 9.29
C GLN A 156 19.06 -7.33 8.10
N ASN A 157 18.34 -8.45 8.16
CA ASN A 157 18.39 -9.48 7.12
C ASN A 157 17.37 -9.23 5.99
N GLY A 158 16.45 -8.28 6.17
CA GLY A 158 15.44 -7.88 5.18
C GLY A 158 14.35 -8.92 4.97
N ASP A 159 14.12 -9.79 5.96
CA ASP A 159 13.12 -10.87 5.85
C ASP A 159 11.68 -10.37 6.11
N GLY A 160 11.50 -9.13 6.54
CA GLY A 160 10.20 -8.52 6.80
C GLY A 160 9.65 -8.83 8.19
N SER A 161 10.47 -9.41 9.06
CA SER A 161 10.21 -9.68 10.47
C SER A 161 11.38 -9.16 11.33
N ILE A 162 11.20 -9.07 12.65
CA ILE A 162 12.31 -8.76 13.58
C ILE A 162 12.43 -9.88 14.58
N SER A 163 13.52 -10.63 14.49
CA SER A 163 13.81 -11.75 15.38
C SER A 163 14.27 -11.30 16.77
N ASP A 164 14.19 -12.20 17.76
CA ASP A 164 14.79 -11.98 19.09
C ASP A 164 16.26 -11.53 19.00
N ALA A 165 17.04 -12.04 18.05
CA ALA A 165 18.45 -11.67 17.86
C ALA A 165 18.61 -10.22 17.38
N GLU A 166 17.73 -9.76 16.48
CA GLU A 166 17.73 -8.39 15.97
C GLU A 166 17.26 -7.38 17.02
N PHE A 167 16.27 -7.75 17.85
CA PHE A 167 15.89 -6.96 19.02
C PHE A 167 17.03 -6.83 20.02
N MET A 168 17.78 -7.90 20.29
CA MET A 168 18.94 -7.85 21.19
C MET A 168 20.11 -7.04 20.59
N ALA A 169 20.21 -6.99 19.26
CA ALA A 169 21.17 -6.13 18.57
C ALA A 169 20.69 -4.68 18.38
N SER A 170 19.45 -4.36 18.75
CA SER A 170 18.79 -3.08 18.43
C SER A 170 19.59 -1.86 18.84
N SER A 171 20.14 -1.82 20.06
CA SER A 171 20.97 -0.70 20.55
C SER A 171 22.20 -0.46 19.67
N LYS A 172 22.83 -1.53 19.18
CA LYS A 172 23.99 -1.46 18.28
C LYS A 172 23.58 -1.07 16.87
N THR A 173 22.48 -1.61 16.37
CA THR A 173 21.96 -1.31 15.02
C THR A 173 21.52 0.13 14.91
N LEU A 174 20.85 0.63 15.95
CA LEU A 174 20.28 1.97 15.96
C LEU A 174 21.32 3.05 16.23
N PHE A 175 22.48 2.72 16.81
CA PHE A 175 23.56 3.66 17.14
C PHE A 175 23.89 4.66 16.03
N MET A 176 23.83 4.26 14.75
CA MET A 176 24.11 5.14 13.61
C MET A 176 23.06 6.25 13.40
N TYR A 177 21.90 6.14 14.07
CA TYR A 177 20.81 7.11 14.04
C TYR A 177 20.81 8.03 15.25
N ASP A 178 21.52 7.71 16.34
CA ASP A 178 21.74 8.61 17.48
C ASP A 178 22.69 9.71 17.04
N ARG A 179 22.15 10.91 16.80
CA ARG A 179 22.90 11.99 16.14
C ARG A 179 23.54 12.94 17.14
N ASP A 180 22.90 13.14 18.29
CA ASP A 180 23.42 13.95 19.39
C ASP A 180 24.21 13.13 20.41
N GLU A 181 24.36 11.82 20.18
CA GLU A 181 25.16 10.88 20.97
C GLU A 181 24.71 10.83 22.45
N ASP A 182 23.40 10.97 22.69
CA ASP A 182 22.80 10.97 24.02
C ASP A 182 22.27 9.59 24.45
N GLU A 183 22.51 8.56 23.63
CA GLU A 183 22.12 7.16 23.83
C GLU A 183 20.60 6.91 23.83
N VAL A 184 19.81 7.92 23.47
CA VAL A 184 18.35 7.89 23.50
C VAL A 184 17.79 8.25 22.14
N PHE A 185 16.99 7.38 21.54
CA PHE A 185 16.51 7.60 20.17
C PHE A 185 15.16 8.32 20.17
N ASN A 186 15.15 9.58 19.73
CA ASN A 186 13.89 10.30 19.54
C ASN A 186 13.28 10.08 18.14
N VAL A 187 12.01 10.47 17.99
CA VAL A 187 11.27 10.32 16.73
C VAL A 187 11.97 11.02 15.55
N ALA A 188 12.68 12.13 15.77
CA ALA A 188 13.36 12.87 14.71
C ALA A 188 14.66 12.19 14.25
N GLU A 189 15.44 11.59 15.15
CA GLU A 189 16.62 10.77 14.80
C GLU A 189 16.23 9.55 13.96
N LEU A 190 15.09 8.94 14.26
CA LEU A 190 14.64 7.72 13.58
C LEU A 190 13.93 8.01 12.24
N GLN A 191 13.77 9.28 11.84
CA GLN A 191 13.20 9.64 10.54
C GLN A 191 14.26 9.61 9.41
N PRO A 192 13.85 9.44 8.12
CA PRO A 192 14.77 9.49 7.00
C PRO A 192 15.44 10.86 6.86
N PHE A 193 16.75 10.88 6.57
CA PHE A 193 17.51 12.09 6.27
C PHE A 193 16.84 12.92 5.16
N GLY A 194 16.46 14.17 5.46
CA GLY A 194 15.84 15.10 4.50
C GLY A 194 14.38 15.46 4.81
N SER A 195 13.75 14.82 5.80
CA SER A 195 12.49 15.24 6.41
C SER A 195 12.67 16.48 7.31
N ASP A 196 13.34 17.50 6.80
CA ASP A 196 13.50 18.76 7.51
C ASP A 196 12.14 19.47 7.57
N PRO A 197 11.51 19.63 8.74
CA PRO A 197 10.18 20.24 8.85
C PRO A 197 10.15 21.69 8.35
N ASN A 198 11.32 22.32 8.18
CA ASN A 198 11.48 23.70 7.71
C ASN A 198 11.98 23.83 6.26
N ARG A 199 12.21 22.75 5.51
CA ARG A 199 12.56 22.87 4.08
C ARG A 199 11.32 23.15 3.22
N VAL A 200 11.06 24.43 2.96
CA VAL A 200 10.06 24.96 2.01
C VAL A 200 10.52 24.80 0.55
N GLY A 201 11.16 23.68 0.21
CA GLY A 201 11.58 23.36 -1.15
C GLY A 201 10.62 22.36 -1.77
N ALA A 202 10.12 22.64 -2.97
CA ALA A 202 9.33 21.72 -3.78
C ALA A 202 10.15 20.48 -4.17
N GLN A 203 10.41 19.59 -3.21
CA GLN A 203 10.78 18.23 -3.53
C GLN A 203 9.57 17.57 -4.18
N PRO A 204 9.76 16.78 -5.26
CA PRO A 204 8.69 15.94 -5.75
C PRO A 204 8.24 15.13 -4.55
N VAL A 205 6.94 15.18 -4.23
CA VAL A 205 6.34 14.30 -3.23
C VAL A 205 6.57 12.89 -3.76
N VAL A 206 7.70 12.28 -3.39
CA VAL A 206 7.88 10.85 -3.50
C VAL A 206 6.76 10.34 -2.61
N ARG A 207 5.67 9.88 -3.22
CA ARG A 207 4.57 9.25 -2.50
C ARG A 207 5.22 8.13 -1.71
N GLN A 208 5.41 8.33 -0.42
CA GLN A 208 5.90 7.29 0.48
C GLN A 208 4.93 6.13 0.27
N VAL A 209 5.44 5.05 -0.32
CA VAL A 209 4.67 3.83 -0.50
C VAL A 209 4.54 3.25 0.88
N VAL A 210 3.43 3.54 1.55
CA VAL A 210 3.11 2.92 2.83
C VAL A 210 2.89 1.45 2.54
N GLU A 211 3.78 0.60 3.05
CA GLU A 211 3.63 -0.83 2.96
C GLU A 211 2.33 -1.26 3.64
N THR A 212 1.58 -2.12 2.97
CA THR A 212 0.33 -2.69 3.49
C THR A 212 0.47 -4.21 3.48
N PRO A 213 -0.19 -4.97 4.35
CA PRO A 213 -0.15 -6.44 4.28
C PRO A 213 -1.08 -7.01 3.19
N PHE A 214 -1.63 -6.17 2.32
CA PHE A 214 -2.55 -6.56 1.26
C PHE A 214 -1.82 -6.53 -0.09
N ARG A 215 -1.94 -7.61 -0.88
CA ARG A 215 -1.41 -7.68 -2.25
C ARG A 215 -2.52 -8.08 -3.22
N ARG A 216 -2.47 -7.54 -4.43
CA ARG A 216 -3.46 -7.83 -5.47
C ARG A 216 -3.06 -9.09 -6.22
N LEU A 217 -4.06 -9.83 -6.66
CA LEU A 217 -3.93 -10.97 -7.58
C LEU A 217 -4.75 -10.67 -8.84
N ASP A 218 -4.40 -9.61 -9.57
CA ASP A 218 -5.12 -9.14 -10.77
C ASP A 218 -4.39 -9.37 -12.10
N ASN A 219 -3.07 -9.56 -12.06
CA ASN A 219 -2.24 -9.89 -13.23
C ASN A 219 -0.97 -10.64 -12.83
N ASP A 220 -0.26 -11.18 -13.82
CA ASP A 220 0.95 -11.98 -13.61
C ASP A 220 2.03 -11.27 -12.79
N GLN A 221 2.24 -9.97 -13.01
CA GLN A 221 3.22 -9.21 -12.24
C GLN A 221 2.80 -9.10 -10.76
N SER A 222 1.54 -8.76 -10.50
CA SER A 222 1.00 -8.67 -9.14
C SER A 222 1.06 -10.01 -8.40
N ILE A 223 0.88 -11.12 -9.12
CA ILE A 223 0.99 -12.47 -8.58
C ILE A 223 2.45 -12.77 -8.24
N LYS A 224 3.40 -12.50 -9.16
CA LYS A 224 4.84 -12.68 -8.90
C LYS A 224 5.32 -11.85 -7.71
N ASP A 225 4.91 -10.58 -7.64
CA ASP A 225 5.22 -9.70 -6.50
C ASP A 225 4.63 -10.27 -5.21
N SER A 226 3.38 -10.78 -5.25
CA SER A 226 2.76 -11.43 -4.10
C SER A 226 3.51 -12.69 -3.66
N ILE A 227 4.00 -13.50 -4.60
CA ILE A 227 4.77 -14.72 -4.31
C ILE A 227 6.06 -14.38 -3.57
N SER A 228 6.80 -13.37 -4.04
CA SER A 228 8.03 -12.93 -3.35
C SER A 228 7.75 -12.55 -1.89
N GLU A 229 6.62 -11.89 -1.64
CA GLU A 229 6.23 -11.46 -0.29
C GLU A 229 5.71 -12.62 0.57
N LEU A 230 5.07 -13.62 -0.04
CA LEU A 230 4.70 -14.87 0.64
C LEU A 230 5.95 -15.64 1.13
N PHE A 231 6.98 -15.75 0.29
CA PHE A 231 8.22 -16.42 0.66
C PHE A 231 8.98 -15.71 1.78
N LYS A 232 9.00 -14.37 1.75
CA LYS A 232 9.62 -13.56 2.82
C LYS A 232 8.90 -13.77 4.15
N LYS A 233 7.57 -13.78 4.14
CA LYS A 233 6.78 -13.83 5.37
C LYS A 233 6.70 -15.21 6.00
N TYR A 234 6.42 -16.24 5.21
CA TYR A 234 6.11 -17.58 5.75
C TYR A 234 7.32 -18.49 5.69
N VAL A 235 8.46 -18.02 6.22
CA VAL A 235 9.75 -18.73 6.18
C VAL A 235 9.69 -20.08 6.88
N GLU A 236 8.92 -20.19 7.97
CA GLU A 236 8.69 -21.46 8.68
C GLU A 236 8.02 -22.54 7.82
N HIS A 237 7.29 -22.13 6.79
CA HIS A 237 6.68 -23.00 5.81
C HIS A 237 7.53 -23.10 4.54
N ALA A 238 8.58 -22.29 4.41
CA ALA A 238 9.43 -22.25 3.24
C ALA A 238 10.61 -23.22 3.39
N ASN A 239 10.95 -23.89 2.28
CA ASN A 239 12.24 -24.54 2.13
C ASN A 239 13.15 -23.60 1.34
N ALA A 240 14.05 -22.91 2.05
CA ALA A 240 14.95 -21.92 1.45
C ALA A 240 15.88 -22.50 0.38
N GLU A 241 16.32 -23.75 0.53
CA GLU A 241 17.20 -24.42 -0.44
C GLU A 241 16.49 -24.72 -1.76
N LYS A 242 15.20 -25.06 -1.68
CA LYS A 242 14.37 -25.41 -2.85
C LYS A 242 13.52 -24.25 -3.37
N THR A 243 13.43 -23.13 -2.62
CA THR A 243 12.52 -22.02 -2.90
C THR A 243 11.06 -22.50 -3.05
N THR A 244 10.60 -23.33 -2.11
CA THR A 244 9.24 -23.91 -2.12
C THR A 244 8.49 -23.60 -0.82
N LEU A 245 7.16 -23.50 -0.88
CA LEU A 245 6.30 -23.17 0.26
C LEU A 245 5.38 -24.34 0.56
N SER A 246 5.34 -24.81 1.81
CA SER A 246 4.52 -25.97 2.20
C SER A 246 3.06 -25.76 1.85
N VAL A 247 2.41 -26.78 1.26
CA VAL A 247 0.97 -26.77 0.97
C VAL A 247 0.14 -26.50 2.24
N ASN A 248 0.67 -26.86 3.41
CA ASN A 248 0.06 -26.61 4.70
C ASN A 248 -0.08 -25.11 5.06
N CYS A 249 0.67 -24.23 4.40
CA CYS A 249 0.56 -22.79 4.55
C CYS A 249 -0.83 -22.27 4.12
N PHE A 250 -1.53 -22.99 3.23
CA PHE A 250 -2.86 -22.59 2.73
C PHE A 250 -4.02 -23.32 3.43
N LYS A 251 -3.81 -23.78 4.67
CA LYS A 251 -4.86 -24.46 5.45
C LYS A 251 -6.04 -23.54 5.77
N SER A 252 -7.22 -23.90 5.27
CA SER A 252 -8.48 -23.20 5.53
C SER A 252 -9.44 -23.97 6.47
N GLY A 253 -9.04 -25.17 6.91
CA GLY A 253 -9.87 -26.08 7.73
C GLY A 253 -10.89 -26.91 6.94
N ASP A 254 -11.00 -26.68 5.63
CA ASP A 254 -11.86 -27.43 4.71
C ASP A 254 -11.02 -28.51 3.97
N PRO A 255 -11.36 -29.81 4.10
CA PRO A 255 -10.65 -30.89 3.41
C PRO A 255 -10.67 -30.76 1.87
N ASP A 256 -11.76 -30.27 1.28
CA ASP A 256 -11.90 -30.15 -0.17
C ASP A 256 -11.02 -29.01 -0.70
N ALA A 257 -10.94 -27.91 0.05
CA ALA A 257 -10.00 -26.82 -0.21
C ALA A 257 -8.55 -27.33 -0.17
N MET A 258 -8.19 -28.12 0.84
CA MET A 258 -6.84 -28.70 0.94
C MET A 258 -6.51 -29.63 -0.22
N ALA A 259 -7.44 -30.49 -0.62
CA ALA A 259 -7.27 -31.35 -1.80
C ALA A 259 -7.05 -30.52 -3.07
N ARG A 260 -7.74 -29.37 -3.20
CA ARG A 260 -7.54 -28.45 -4.32
C ARG A 260 -6.14 -27.82 -4.31
N VAL A 261 -5.62 -27.37 -3.17
CA VAL A 261 -4.25 -26.83 -3.10
C VAL A 261 -3.23 -27.93 -3.44
N GLN A 262 -3.40 -29.14 -2.90
CA GLN A 262 -2.53 -30.28 -3.20
C GLN A 262 -2.52 -30.68 -4.67
N SER A 263 -3.59 -30.41 -5.42
CA SER A 263 -3.62 -30.71 -6.87
C SER A 263 -2.64 -29.86 -7.70
N PHE A 264 -2.14 -28.75 -7.14
CA PHE A 264 -1.14 -27.90 -7.78
C PHE A 264 0.30 -28.32 -7.47
N ASP A 265 0.52 -29.16 -6.45
CA ASP A 265 1.79 -29.82 -6.15
C ASP A 265 1.98 -31.00 -7.15
N ARG A 266 2.68 -30.73 -8.24
CA ARG A 266 2.81 -31.64 -9.39
C ARG A 266 3.81 -32.75 -9.10
N ASP A 267 4.87 -32.46 -8.38
CA ASP A 267 5.89 -33.44 -8.00
C ASP A 267 5.55 -34.21 -6.72
N ARG A 268 4.50 -33.77 -6.00
CA ARG A 268 3.94 -34.36 -4.79
C ARG A 268 4.94 -34.39 -3.64
N ASP A 269 5.82 -33.39 -3.57
CA ASP A 269 6.81 -33.28 -2.52
C ASP A 269 6.26 -32.63 -1.23
N GLY A 270 5.01 -32.17 -1.25
CA GLY A 270 4.30 -31.52 -0.14
C GLY A 270 4.54 -30.01 -0.07
N PHE A 271 5.24 -29.44 -1.05
CA PHE A 271 5.52 -28.03 -1.20
C PHE A 271 5.05 -27.53 -2.56
N LEU A 272 4.90 -26.20 -2.67
CA LEU A 272 4.60 -25.51 -3.91
C LEU A 272 5.85 -24.73 -4.31
N SER A 273 6.40 -25.09 -5.47
CA SER A 273 7.45 -24.30 -6.13
C SER A 273 6.92 -22.93 -6.59
N HIS A 274 7.83 -22.05 -7.00
CA HIS A 274 7.46 -20.74 -7.53
C HIS A 274 6.45 -20.82 -8.67
N ASP A 275 6.65 -21.76 -9.61
CA ASP A 275 5.78 -21.94 -10.78
C ASP A 275 4.42 -22.53 -10.40
N GLU A 276 4.39 -23.49 -9.48
CA GLU A 276 3.14 -24.08 -8.99
C GLU A 276 2.33 -23.07 -8.19
N LEU A 277 3.00 -22.27 -7.36
CA LEU A 277 2.38 -21.21 -6.59
C LEU A 277 1.83 -20.10 -7.51
N PHE A 278 2.52 -19.79 -8.60
CA PHE A 278 2.03 -18.87 -9.63
C PHE A 278 0.73 -19.38 -10.27
N VAL A 279 0.70 -20.65 -10.69
CA VAL A 279 -0.50 -21.27 -11.26
C VAL A 279 -1.63 -21.35 -10.22
N TYR A 280 -1.32 -21.66 -8.96
CA TYR A 280 -2.30 -21.68 -7.87
C TYR A 280 -2.92 -20.29 -7.64
N LEU A 281 -2.11 -19.23 -7.54
CA LEU A 281 -2.58 -17.87 -7.26
C LEU A 281 -3.34 -17.21 -8.42
N GLN A 282 -3.27 -17.77 -9.63
CA GLN A 282 -4.19 -17.39 -10.71
C GLN A 282 -5.64 -17.81 -10.39
N ASN A 283 -5.83 -18.94 -9.70
CA ASN A 283 -7.15 -19.42 -9.28
C ASN A 283 -7.14 -20.06 -7.88
N PRO A 284 -6.90 -19.26 -6.83
CA PRO A 284 -6.67 -19.78 -5.49
C PRO A 284 -7.96 -20.31 -4.86
N VAL A 285 -7.80 -21.04 -3.75
CA VAL A 285 -8.91 -21.25 -2.82
C VAL A 285 -9.25 -19.92 -2.16
N ILE A 286 -10.54 -19.61 -2.07
CA ILE A 286 -11.03 -18.36 -1.50
C ILE A 286 -11.39 -18.62 -0.03
N ASP A 287 -10.98 -17.73 0.87
CA ASP A 287 -11.33 -17.82 2.30
C ASP A 287 -12.63 -17.08 2.60
N VAL A 288 -12.85 -15.95 1.92
CA VAL A 288 -14.04 -15.12 2.07
C VAL A 288 -14.43 -14.44 0.76
N GLN A 289 -15.74 -14.39 0.48
CA GLN A 289 -16.32 -13.65 -0.63
C GLN A 289 -17.14 -12.47 -0.11
N LEU A 290 -16.82 -11.27 -0.58
CA LEU A 290 -17.51 -10.03 -0.24
C LEU A 290 -18.07 -9.36 -1.50
N GLN A 291 -19.24 -8.74 -1.38
CA GLN A 291 -19.80 -7.88 -2.42
C GLN A 291 -19.75 -6.42 -1.98
N ILE A 292 -19.24 -5.57 -2.86
CA ILE A 292 -19.17 -4.12 -2.66
C ILE A 292 -19.97 -3.46 -3.78
N THR A 293 -20.90 -2.58 -3.45
CA THR A 293 -21.65 -1.79 -4.44
C THR A 293 -21.41 -0.31 -4.23
N LEU A 294 -20.87 0.36 -5.24
CA LEU A 294 -20.49 1.77 -5.20
C LEU A 294 -21.30 2.58 -6.23
N PRO A 295 -21.89 3.73 -5.82
CA PRO A 295 -22.57 4.62 -6.74
C PRO A 295 -21.58 5.55 -7.46
N ARG A 296 -21.71 5.67 -8.78
CA ARG A 296 -21.02 6.68 -9.60
C ARG A 296 -22.02 7.71 -10.14
N LYS A 297 -22.93 7.28 -11.02
CA LYS A 297 -24.00 8.11 -11.61
C LYS A 297 -25.35 7.87 -10.94
N GLN A 298 -25.63 6.64 -10.50
CA GLN A 298 -26.92 6.31 -9.87
C GLN A 298 -26.99 6.79 -8.42
N ARG A 299 -28.19 7.14 -7.94
CA ARG A 299 -28.43 7.66 -6.59
C ARG A 299 -28.81 6.52 -5.65
N PHE A 300 -27.82 5.90 -5.02
CA PHE A 300 -28.03 4.91 -3.96
C PHE A 300 -26.92 4.99 -2.91
N ARG A 301 -27.16 4.47 -1.70
CA ARG A 301 -26.13 4.40 -0.65
C ARG A 301 -25.20 3.22 -0.92
N PRO A 302 -23.88 3.36 -0.73
CA PRO A 302 -22.94 2.26 -0.94
C PRO A 302 -23.30 1.05 -0.07
N GLN A 303 -23.01 -0.15 -0.55
CA GLN A 303 -23.32 -1.40 0.13
C GLN A 303 -22.08 -2.27 0.27
N LEU A 304 -22.02 -3.01 1.38
CA LEU A 304 -21.01 -4.01 1.68
C LEU A 304 -21.71 -5.24 2.27
N LYS A 305 -21.58 -6.39 1.60
CA LYS A 305 -22.22 -7.64 2.02
C LYS A 305 -21.21 -8.77 2.06
N LEU A 306 -21.32 -9.61 3.08
CA LEU A 306 -20.66 -10.91 3.11
C LEU A 306 -21.47 -11.89 2.26
N LEU A 307 -20.85 -12.48 1.23
CA LEU A 307 -21.50 -13.48 0.37
C LEU A 307 -21.27 -14.90 0.89
N LYS A 308 -20.00 -15.24 1.13
CA LYS A 308 -19.59 -16.56 1.62
C LYS A 308 -18.42 -16.45 2.58
N LYS A 309 -18.44 -17.32 3.59
CA LYS A 309 -17.33 -17.59 4.50
C LYS A 309 -16.93 -19.05 4.29
N GLN A 310 -15.68 -19.30 3.89
CA GLN A 310 -15.16 -20.64 3.62
C GLN A 310 -14.08 -21.04 4.64
N SER A 311 -13.36 -20.07 5.17
CA SER A 311 -12.30 -20.31 6.16
C SER A 311 -12.80 -20.25 7.61
N ASN A 312 -12.33 -21.18 8.44
CA ASN A 312 -12.58 -21.16 9.89
C ASN A 312 -11.75 -20.09 10.64
N ARG A 313 -10.71 -19.56 10.00
CA ARG A 313 -9.82 -18.48 10.51
C ARG A 313 -10.48 -17.11 10.63
N MET A 314 -11.67 -16.96 10.06
CA MET A 314 -12.50 -15.76 10.17
C MET A 314 -13.49 -15.87 11.33
N SER A 315 -13.46 -14.91 12.26
CA SER A 315 -14.33 -14.85 13.45
C SER A 315 -14.92 -13.45 13.67
N GLU A 316 -15.79 -13.30 14.68
CA GLU A 316 -16.33 -12.00 15.13
C GLU A 316 -16.91 -11.12 13.99
N ILE A 317 -17.75 -11.72 13.14
CA ILE A 317 -18.35 -11.03 12.00
C ILE A 317 -19.51 -10.17 12.48
N GLU A 318 -19.33 -8.85 12.44
CA GLU A 318 -20.31 -7.87 12.90
C GLU A 318 -20.69 -6.91 11.76
N PRO A 319 -21.88 -7.07 11.14
CA PRO A 319 -22.40 -6.11 10.19
C PRO A 319 -22.88 -4.84 10.92
N VAL A 320 -22.03 -3.82 10.99
CA VAL A 320 -22.32 -2.57 11.72
C VAL A 320 -23.35 -1.70 10.98
N SER A 321 -23.31 -1.69 9.65
CA SER A 321 -24.30 -0.97 8.82
C SER A 321 -24.27 -1.51 7.38
N ASN A 322 -25.19 -1.05 6.52
CA ASN A 322 -25.21 -1.44 5.10
C ASN A 322 -23.89 -1.20 4.35
N SER A 323 -23.02 -0.29 4.82
CA SER A 323 -21.75 0.03 4.17
C SER A 323 -20.54 -0.21 5.08
N LYS A 324 -20.71 -0.96 6.19
CA LYS A 324 -19.65 -1.20 7.17
C LYS A 324 -19.74 -2.60 7.76
N LEU A 325 -18.65 -3.35 7.70
CA LEU A 325 -18.51 -4.70 8.23
C LEU A 325 -17.24 -4.77 9.08
N LYS A 326 -17.34 -5.35 10.27
CA LYS A 326 -16.17 -5.72 11.08
C LYS A 326 -16.03 -7.23 11.10
N LEU A 327 -14.80 -7.71 11.08
CA LEU A 327 -14.47 -9.12 11.18
C LEU A 327 -13.06 -9.29 11.73
N ARG A 328 -12.76 -10.47 12.28
CA ARG A 328 -11.39 -10.85 12.64
C ARG A 328 -10.84 -11.95 11.74
N VAL A 329 -9.56 -11.86 11.41
CA VAL A 329 -8.78 -12.90 10.72
C VAL A 329 -7.52 -13.19 11.53
N ASP A 330 -7.37 -14.39 12.07
CA ASP A 330 -6.27 -14.76 12.98
C ASP A 330 -6.06 -13.78 14.14
N GLY A 331 -7.14 -13.13 14.59
CA GLY A 331 -7.14 -12.09 15.62
C GLY A 331 -6.84 -10.66 15.14
N LEU A 332 -6.49 -10.45 13.86
CA LEU A 332 -6.47 -9.13 13.22
C LEU A 332 -7.89 -8.59 13.08
N LEU A 333 -8.19 -7.44 13.67
CA LEU A 333 -9.46 -6.77 13.45
C LEU A 333 -9.44 -6.03 12.11
N LEU A 334 -10.33 -6.39 11.20
CA LEU A 334 -10.55 -5.70 9.94
C LEU A 334 -11.89 -4.96 9.99
N GLU A 335 -11.86 -3.65 9.74
CA GLU A 335 -13.04 -2.82 9.59
C GLU A 335 -13.16 -2.33 8.15
N LEU A 336 -14.07 -2.97 7.41
CA LEU A 336 -14.32 -2.70 6.01
C LEU A 336 -15.43 -1.65 5.89
N ARG A 337 -15.21 -0.64 5.04
CA ARG A 337 -16.14 0.45 4.77
C ARG A 337 -16.28 0.70 3.28
N ALA A 338 -17.50 0.79 2.78
CA ALA A 338 -17.79 1.29 1.45
C ALA A 338 -18.24 2.75 1.53
N LYS A 339 -17.60 3.66 0.78
CA LYS A 339 -17.94 5.09 0.76
C LYS A 339 -18.28 5.54 -0.66
N SER A 340 -19.20 6.50 -0.75
CA SER A 340 -19.48 7.20 -2.00
C SER A 340 -18.67 8.49 -2.06
N SER A 341 -17.86 8.65 -3.11
CA SER A 341 -17.19 9.92 -3.41
C SER A 341 -18.03 10.86 -4.28
N ARG A 342 -19.24 10.44 -4.72
CA ARG A 342 -20.11 11.21 -5.64
C ARG A 342 -20.39 12.64 -5.20
N HIS A 343 -20.68 12.85 -3.92
CA HIS A 343 -21.02 14.16 -3.37
C HIS A 343 -19.82 15.13 -3.47
N MET A 344 -18.60 14.64 -3.22
CA MET A 344 -17.38 15.45 -3.30
C MET A 344 -17.20 16.06 -4.70
N PHE A 345 -17.55 15.34 -5.76
CA PHE A 345 -17.46 15.84 -7.14
C PHE A 345 -18.47 16.96 -7.40
N ALA A 346 -19.73 16.76 -7.00
CA ALA A 346 -20.75 17.79 -7.14
C ALA A 346 -20.38 19.06 -6.37
N ASP A 347 -19.80 18.90 -5.17
CA ASP A 347 -19.38 20.03 -4.34
C ASP A 347 -18.15 20.75 -4.91
N ASN A 348 -17.20 20.04 -5.53
CA ASN A 348 -16.05 20.68 -6.19
C ASN A 348 -16.42 21.43 -7.46
N VAL A 349 -17.29 20.85 -8.31
CA VAL A 349 -17.80 21.56 -9.49
C VAL A 349 -18.49 22.85 -9.04
N ARG A 350 -19.32 22.80 -7.99
CA ARG A 350 -19.96 23.99 -7.41
C ARG A 350 -18.95 24.97 -6.81
N PHE A 351 -17.90 24.48 -6.15
CA PHE A 351 -16.83 25.31 -5.60
C PHE A 351 -16.12 26.11 -6.71
N TYR A 352 -15.69 25.45 -7.79
CA TYR A 352 -15.03 26.13 -8.90
C TYR A 352 -15.97 27.02 -9.72
N GLN A 353 -17.25 26.66 -9.86
CA GLN A 353 -18.26 27.55 -10.43
C GLN A 353 -18.46 28.81 -9.58
N THR A 354 -18.34 28.70 -8.25
CA THR A 354 -18.42 29.86 -7.35
C THR A 354 -17.16 30.70 -7.44
N ARG A 355 -15.98 30.07 -7.45
CA ARG A 355 -14.68 30.76 -7.63
C ARG A 355 -14.59 31.48 -8.97
N PHE A 356 -15.10 30.87 -10.04
CA PHE A 356 -15.21 31.50 -11.36
C PHE A 356 -15.90 32.86 -11.25
N ARG A 357 -17.07 32.93 -10.61
CA ARG A 357 -17.84 34.18 -10.46
C ARG A 357 -17.14 35.23 -9.58
N VAL A 358 -16.24 34.80 -8.70
CA VAL A 358 -15.48 35.70 -7.83
C VAL A 358 -14.26 36.27 -8.56
N VAL A 359 -13.68 35.49 -9.47
CA VAL A 359 -12.47 35.81 -10.22
C VAL A 359 -12.79 36.54 -11.52
N ASP A 360 -13.97 36.32 -12.09
CA ASP A 360 -14.59 37.11 -13.17
C ASP A 360 -14.92 38.51 -12.64
N ALA A 361 -13.88 39.35 -12.55
CA ALA A 361 -13.95 40.66 -11.91
C ALA A 361 -14.77 41.65 -12.74
N ASP A 362 -14.70 41.54 -14.07
CA ASP A 362 -15.43 42.37 -15.02
C ASP A 362 -16.84 41.84 -15.35
N LYS A 363 -17.18 40.62 -14.86
CA LYS A 363 -18.50 39.98 -14.99
C LYS A 363 -18.90 39.76 -16.44
N ASN A 364 -17.92 39.53 -17.30
CA ASN A 364 -18.14 39.32 -18.73
C ASN A 364 -18.65 37.87 -19.02
N GLY A 365 -18.60 36.97 -18.03
CA GLY A 365 -19.08 35.59 -18.13
C GLY A 365 -18.06 34.58 -18.67
N TYR A 366 -16.83 35.00 -18.91
CA TYR A 366 -15.67 34.19 -19.30
C TYR A 366 -14.45 34.58 -18.46
N LEU A 367 -13.39 33.77 -18.47
CA LEU A 367 -12.12 34.12 -17.84
C LEU A 367 -11.05 34.23 -18.91
N ASN A 368 -10.25 35.28 -18.84
CA ASN A 368 -9.00 35.34 -19.59
C ASN A 368 -7.89 34.57 -18.85
N GLN A 369 -6.72 34.44 -19.48
CA GLN A 369 -5.59 33.67 -18.92
C GLN A 369 -5.15 34.16 -17.53
N SER A 370 -5.17 35.47 -17.28
CA SER A 370 -4.70 36.05 -16.00
C SER A 370 -5.70 35.81 -14.87
N GLU A 371 -6.99 35.85 -15.19
CA GLU A 371 -8.06 35.51 -14.26
C GLU A 371 -8.07 34.02 -13.95
N PHE A 372 -7.95 33.17 -14.97
CA PHE A 372 -7.88 31.72 -14.78
C PHE A 372 -6.76 31.30 -13.81
N MET A 373 -5.59 31.96 -13.87
CA MET A 373 -4.49 31.67 -12.94
C MET A 373 -4.86 31.93 -11.47
N GLN A 374 -5.80 32.84 -11.18
CA GLN A 374 -6.27 33.11 -9.80
C GLN A 374 -7.19 32.01 -9.25
N LEU A 375 -7.69 31.12 -10.10
CA LEU A 375 -8.41 29.92 -9.65
C LEU A 375 -7.46 28.92 -8.95
N ASN A 376 -6.14 29.02 -9.21
CA ASN A 376 -5.11 28.15 -8.62
C ASN A 376 -5.44 26.65 -8.71
N ILE A 377 -5.97 26.21 -9.87
CA ILE A 377 -6.32 24.82 -10.08
C ILE A 377 -5.04 24.02 -10.31
N PRO A 378 -4.70 23.03 -9.47
CA PRO A 378 -3.48 22.25 -9.63
C PRO A 378 -3.41 21.55 -11.00
N LYS A 379 -2.29 21.72 -11.71
CA LYS A 379 -1.96 21.03 -12.98
C LYS A 379 -2.94 21.23 -14.14
N LEU A 380 -3.81 22.23 -14.06
CA LEU A 380 -4.75 22.55 -15.12
C LEU A 380 -4.25 23.78 -15.90
N ASP A 381 -3.96 23.58 -17.19
CA ASP A 381 -3.49 24.66 -18.07
C ASP A 381 -4.65 25.30 -18.82
N TYR A 382 -4.66 26.64 -18.90
CA TYR A 382 -5.67 27.43 -19.61
C TYR A 382 -5.95 26.89 -21.03
N LYS A 383 -4.89 26.63 -21.81
CA LYS A 383 -4.97 26.15 -23.19
C LYS A 383 -5.62 24.77 -23.35
N ASN A 384 -5.64 23.96 -22.30
CA ASN A 384 -6.24 22.63 -22.33
C ASN A 384 -7.73 22.67 -21.96
N VAL A 385 -8.14 23.70 -21.22
CA VAL A 385 -9.54 23.90 -20.79
C VAL A 385 -10.33 24.63 -21.87
N ASP A 386 -9.71 25.61 -22.53
CA ASP A 386 -10.27 26.32 -23.68
C ASP A 386 -10.32 25.39 -24.91
N GLN A 387 -11.46 24.72 -25.10
CA GLN A 387 -11.64 23.71 -26.14
C GLN A 387 -11.83 24.32 -27.53
N ASN A 388 -12.50 25.46 -27.62
CA ASN A 388 -12.80 26.13 -28.88
C ASN A 388 -11.66 27.09 -29.30
N LYS A 389 -10.69 27.36 -28.39
CA LYS A 389 -9.51 28.19 -28.61
C LYS A 389 -9.86 29.63 -28.97
N ASP A 390 -10.95 30.13 -28.40
CA ASP A 390 -11.40 31.51 -28.62
C ASP A 390 -10.84 32.49 -27.57
N ASP A 391 -9.92 32.03 -26.72
CA ASP A 391 -9.33 32.77 -25.61
C ASP A 391 -10.37 33.30 -24.59
N MET A 392 -11.58 32.71 -24.55
CA MET A 392 -12.66 33.04 -23.62
C MET A 392 -13.12 31.81 -22.86
N LEU A 393 -12.48 31.51 -21.72
CA LEU A 393 -12.82 30.32 -20.95
C LEU A 393 -14.15 30.48 -20.21
N THR A 394 -15.18 29.78 -20.67
CA THR A 394 -16.51 29.83 -20.08
C THR A 394 -16.68 28.89 -18.88
N VAL A 395 -17.69 29.15 -18.04
CA VAL A 395 -18.07 28.23 -16.94
C VAL A 395 -18.33 26.82 -17.44
N LYS A 396 -18.88 26.68 -18.65
CA LYS A 396 -19.20 25.40 -19.26
C LYS A 396 -17.93 24.63 -19.61
N GLU A 397 -16.97 25.26 -20.29
CA GLU A 397 -15.68 24.65 -20.62
C GLU A 397 -14.90 24.26 -19.37
N LEU A 398 -14.88 25.11 -18.35
CA LEU A 398 -14.30 24.77 -17.06
C LEU A 398 -14.96 23.55 -16.44
N THR A 399 -16.29 23.51 -16.43
CA THR A 399 -17.05 22.40 -15.83
C THR A 399 -16.82 21.10 -16.60
N ASP A 400 -16.84 21.16 -17.93
CA ASP A 400 -16.64 19.99 -18.81
C ASP A 400 -15.21 19.45 -18.69
N SER A 401 -14.21 20.33 -18.61
CA SER A 401 -12.81 19.94 -18.35
C SER A 401 -12.64 19.31 -16.97
N LEU A 402 -13.19 19.92 -15.91
CA LEU A 402 -13.15 19.34 -14.56
C LEU A 402 -13.82 17.96 -14.52
N ILE A 403 -14.98 17.81 -15.17
CA ILE A 403 -15.66 16.51 -15.26
C ILE A 403 -14.78 15.50 -16.01
N LYS A 404 -14.23 15.87 -17.17
CA LYS A 404 -13.36 15.00 -17.98
C LYS A 404 -12.16 14.49 -17.20
N ASP A 405 -11.46 15.37 -16.48
CA ASP A 405 -10.31 15.00 -15.65
C ASP A 405 -10.72 14.11 -14.46
N THR A 406 -11.93 14.33 -13.91
CA THR A 406 -12.44 13.48 -12.83
C THR A 406 -12.86 12.09 -13.28
N LEU A 407 -13.37 11.95 -14.51
CA LEU A 407 -13.91 10.69 -15.02
C LEU A 407 -12.83 9.59 -15.13
N ALA A 408 -11.61 9.95 -15.53
CA ALA A 408 -10.50 9.00 -15.61
C ALA A 408 -10.19 8.37 -14.24
N VAL A 409 -10.21 9.17 -13.16
CA VAL A 409 -9.91 8.70 -11.81
C VAL A 409 -11.10 7.97 -11.17
N GLN A 410 -12.34 8.36 -11.52
CA GLN A 410 -13.55 7.67 -11.07
C GLN A 410 -13.74 6.27 -11.66
N ASN A 411 -13.02 5.92 -12.72
CA ASN A 411 -13.06 4.58 -13.33
C ASN A 411 -12.23 3.56 -12.53
N GLN A 412 -11.60 3.98 -11.44
CA GLN A 412 -10.82 3.10 -10.56
C GLN A 412 -11.51 2.95 -9.22
N VAL A 413 -11.45 1.75 -8.68
CA VAL A 413 -11.80 1.48 -7.29
C VAL A 413 -10.51 1.55 -6.47
N VAL A 414 -10.52 2.37 -5.43
CA VAL A 414 -9.39 2.51 -4.51
C VAL A 414 -9.77 1.90 -3.17
N MET A 415 -8.98 0.94 -2.74
CA MET A 415 -8.96 0.41 -1.39
C MET A 415 -7.88 1.16 -0.60
N THR A 416 -8.34 2.07 0.25
CA THR A 416 -7.46 2.77 1.19
C THR A 416 -7.30 1.92 2.46
N VAL A 417 -6.06 1.59 2.81
CA VAL A 417 -5.69 0.85 4.01
C VAL A 417 -5.18 1.84 5.04
N GLN A 418 -5.85 1.93 6.18
CA GLN A 418 -5.35 2.67 7.34
C GLN A 418 -5.07 1.67 8.46
N ASN A 419 -3.97 1.86 9.18
CA ASN A 419 -3.62 1.09 10.37
C ASN A 419 -3.64 2.07 11.55
N ASP A 420 -4.55 1.87 12.51
CA ASP A 420 -4.60 2.67 13.74
C ASP A 420 -3.98 1.97 14.96
N GLY A 421 -3.26 0.87 14.72
CA GLY A 421 -2.44 0.18 15.69
C GLY A 421 -1.25 0.98 16.18
N LYS A 422 -0.72 0.52 17.31
CA LYS A 422 0.52 1.04 17.86
C LYS A 422 1.65 0.74 16.88
N SER A 423 2.51 1.71 16.61
CA SER A 423 3.75 1.41 15.89
C SER A 423 4.70 0.62 16.80
N LEU A 424 5.72 -0.02 16.23
CA LEU A 424 6.78 -0.66 17.01
C LEU A 424 7.38 0.32 18.03
N PHE A 425 7.57 1.58 17.63
CA PHE A 425 8.01 2.64 18.54
C PHE A 425 7.08 2.80 19.74
N GLU A 426 5.77 2.95 19.54
CA GLU A 426 4.77 3.07 20.62
C GLU A 426 4.60 1.77 21.45
N ILE A 427 5.09 0.64 20.97
CA ILE A 427 5.09 -0.63 21.71
C ILE A 427 6.30 -0.67 22.66
N LEU A 428 7.46 -0.23 22.18
CA LEU A 428 8.72 -0.21 22.93
C LEU A 428 8.79 0.96 23.94
N ASP A 429 8.32 2.14 23.54
CA ASP A 429 8.14 3.35 24.38
C ASP A 429 7.08 3.07 25.45
N THR A 430 7.55 2.61 26.61
CA THR A 430 6.73 2.09 27.70
C THR A 430 6.33 3.20 28.66
N ASP A 431 7.18 4.21 28.83
CA ASP A 431 6.91 5.37 29.69
C ASP A 431 6.23 6.55 28.97
N LEU A 432 6.07 6.44 27.63
CA LEU A 432 5.38 7.38 26.75
C LEU A 432 6.08 8.74 26.66
N ASP A 433 7.40 8.78 26.88
CA ASP A 433 8.23 9.97 26.79
C ASP A 433 8.57 10.37 25.33
N ARG A 434 8.19 9.51 24.37
CA ARG A 434 8.45 9.63 22.92
C ARG A 434 9.93 9.51 22.55
N ARG A 435 10.67 8.75 23.32
CA ARG A 435 12.05 8.36 23.09
C ARG A 435 12.16 6.84 23.24
N LEU A 436 13.30 6.28 22.86
CA LEU A 436 13.64 4.89 23.16
C LEU A 436 14.92 4.90 23.95
N SER A 437 14.81 4.63 25.25
CA SER A 437 15.94 4.50 26.16
C SER A 437 16.67 3.16 25.99
N PRO A 438 17.94 3.05 26.44
CA PRO A 438 18.65 1.77 26.49
C PRO A 438 17.86 0.68 27.24
N ARG A 439 17.19 1.03 28.34
CA ARG A 439 16.37 0.10 29.14
C ARG A 439 15.17 -0.44 28.36
N GLU A 440 14.49 0.40 27.60
CA GLU A 440 13.35 -0.01 26.77
C GLU A 440 13.78 -0.91 25.61
N LEU A 441 14.92 -0.62 25.00
CA LEU A 441 15.51 -1.49 23.98
C LEU A 441 15.95 -2.84 24.57
N GLN A 442 16.53 -2.88 25.76
CA GLN A 442 16.85 -4.15 26.44
C GLN A 442 15.60 -4.98 26.77
N LYS A 443 14.49 -4.33 27.13
CA LYS A 443 13.21 -5.00 27.43
C LYS A 443 12.36 -5.26 26.18
N SER A 444 12.83 -4.90 24.99
CA SER A 444 12.10 -5.01 23.73
C SER A 444 11.56 -6.43 23.48
N VAL A 445 12.41 -7.45 23.65
CA VAL A 445 12.03 -8.86 23.47
C VAL A 445 10.87 -9.26 24.39
N GLN A 446 10.92 -8.87 25.66
CA GLN A 446 9.84 -9.18 26.61
C GLN A 446 8.53 -8.49 26.19
N ARG A 447 8.61 -7.24 25.76
CA ARG A 447 7.47 -6.42 25.39
C ARG A 447 6.78 -6.92 24.11
N VAL A 448 7.59 -7.28 23.13
CA VAL A 448 7.16 -7.71 21.80
C VAL A 448 6.51 -9.10 21.83
N ARG A 449 6.89 -9.98 22.76
CA ARG A 449 6.26 -11.30 22.95
C ARG A 449 4.76 -11.26 23.26
N GLU A 450 4.23 -10.14 23.73
CA GLU A 450 2.78 -9.96 23.90
C GLU A 450 2.05 -9.78 22.56
N TYR A 451 2.79 -9.40 21.52
CA TYR A 451 2.30 -9.10 20.17
C TYR A 451 2.58 -10.22 19.17
N ASP A 452 3.58 -11.06 19.43
CA ASP A 452 3.88 -12.32 18.72
C ASP A 452 2.69 -13.30 18.85
N GLY A 453 1.81 -13.26 17.86
CA GLY A 453 0.54 -13.95 17.87
C GLY A 453 0.63 -15.37 17.36
N ASN A 454 1.55 -15.63 16.41
CA ASN A 454 1.82 -16.97 15.88
C ASN A 454 2.86 -17.75 16.74
N ARG A 455 3.55 -17.08 17.66
CA ARG A 455 4.57 -17.61 18.59
C ARG A 455 5.82 -18.13 17.87
N ASP A 456 6.19 -17.49 16.77
CA ASP A 456 7.36 -17.86 15.98
C ASP A 456 8.67 -17.23 16.50
N ARG A 457 8.61 -16.42 17.58
CA ARG A 457 9.74 -15.67 18.17
C ARG A 457 10.36 -14.63 17.21
N SER A 458 9.58 -14.22 16.23
CA SER A 458 9.82 -13.04 15.44
C SER A 458 8.62 -12.11 15.57
N LEU A 459 8.79 -10.84 15.22
CA LEU A 459 7.69 -9.90 15.15
C LEU A 459 7.52 -9.43 13.72
N ASP A 460 6.42 -9.82 13.09
CA ASP A 460 6.06 -9.36 11.75
C ASP A 460 5.26 -8.03 11.82
N VAL A 461 5.34 -7.21 10.77
CA VAL A 461 4.60 -5.93 10.67
C VAL A 461 3.08 -6.10 10.88
N SER A 462 2.52 -7.22 10.43
CA SER A 462 1.11 -7.58 10.62
C SER A 462 0.76 -7.93 12.07
N GLU A 463 1.75 -8.30 12.90
CA GLU A 463 1.60 -8.65 14.32
C GLU A 463 1.70 -7.44 15.25
N LEU A 464 2.20 -6.31 14.76
CA LEU A 464 2.09 -5.01 15.44
C LEU A 464 0.63 -4.53 15.62
N ARG A 465 -0.34 -5.33 15.14
CA ARG A 465 -1.81 -5.28 15.31
C ARG A 465 -2.35 -4.00 15.94
N GLY A 466 -2.93 -3.17 15.09
CA GLY A 466 -4.21 -2.56 15.44
C GLY A 466 -5.06 -2.40 14.21
N HIS A 467 -6.26 -2.97 14.32
CA HIS A 467 -7.44 -2.58 13.57
C HIS A 467 -7.18 -1.93 12.19
N PHE A 468 -7.13 -2.79 11.16
CA PHE A 468 -7.03 -2.30 9.79
C PHE A 468 -8.38 -1.77 9.34
N LYS A 469 -8.38 -0.51 8.93
CA LYS A 469 -9.55 0.14 8.38
C LYS A 469 -9.44 0.19 6.87
N LEU A 470 -10.22 -0.64 6.19
CA LEU A 470 -10.23 -0.77 4.74
C LEU A 470 -11.38 0.06 4.19
N THR A 471 -11.08 1.14 3.47
CA THR A 471 -12.09 1.99 2.85
C THR A 471 -12.08 1.80 1.34
N PHE A 472 -13.20 1.32 0.80
CA PHE A 472 -13.44 1.15 -0.63
C PHE A 472 -14.25 2.33 -1.15
N GLU A 473 -13.70 3.03 -2.13
CA GLU A 473 -14.35 4.16 -2.79
C GLU A 473 -13.85 4.29 -4.24
N LEU A 474 -14.58 5.05 -5.06
CA LEU A 474 -14.07 5.39 -6.40
C LEU A 474 -12.94 6.41 -6.26
N GLY A 475 -11.95 6.30 -7.14
CA GLY A 475 -10.76 7.13 -7.13
C GLY A 475 -11.08 8.62 -7.08
N LYS A 476 -10.25 9.34 -6.33
CA LYS A 476 -10.34 10.79 -6.12
C LYS A 476 -9.24 11.48 -6.93
N PRO A 477 -9.58 12.41 -7.83
CA PRO A 477 -8.58 13.20 -8.53
C PRO A 477 -7.72 14.00 -7.55
N GLU A 478 -6.53 14.42 -7.99
CA GLU A 478 -5.60 15.19 -7.15
C GLU A 478 -6.20 16.52 -6.69
N LEU A 479 -7.14 17.08 -7.43
CA LEU A 479 -7.98 18.23 -7.03
C LEU A 479 -8.71 18.03 -5.69
N PHE A 480 -8.87 16.77 -5.25
CA PHE A 480 -9.61 16.36 -4.05
C PHE A 480 -8.67 15.88 -2.93
N VAL A 481 -7.37 15.75 -3.22
CA VAL A 481 -6.34 15.46 -2.21
C VAL A 481 -5.95 16.80 -1.61
N PHE A 482 -6.69 17.23 -0.61
CA PHE A 482 -6.26 18.35 0.23
C PHE A 482 -4.87 18.03 0.77
N ASP A 483 -3.89 18.87 0.44
CA ASP A 483 -2.51 18.72 0.88
C ASP A 483 -2.51 18.60 2.42
N PRO A 484 -2.00 17.49 3.00
CA PRO A 484 -1.93 17.28 4.45
C PRO A 484 -1.21 18.41 5.20
N ARG A 485 -0.51 19.30 4.47
CA ARG A 485 0.11 20.54 4.95
C ARG A 485 -0.84 21.50 5.67
N MET A 486 -2.16 21.43 5.46
CA MET A 486 -3.10 22.21 6.30
C MET A 486 -3.36 21.57 7.67
N ASN A 487 -3.17 20.25 7.81
CA ASN A 487 -3.24 19.55 9.09
C ASN A 487 -1.92 19.64 9.89
N SER A 488 -0.81 20.04 9.27
CA SER A 488 0.45 20.27 9.99
C SER A 488 0.48 21.56 10.83
N MET A 489 -0.55 22.41 10.73
CA MET A 489 -0.69 23.58 11.63
C MET A 489 -1.16 23.21 13.06
N ALA A 490 -1.34 21.92 13.36
CA ALA A 490 -1.60 21.44 14.73
C ALA A 490 -0.36 20.82 15.42
N MET A 491 0.82 20.80 14.79
CA MET A 491 2.05 20.28 15.41
C MET A 491 3.00 21.39 15.84
N GLY A 492 2.50 22.25 16.71
CA GLY A 492 3.30 23.13 17.55
C GLY A 492 3.02 22.80 19.00
N GLN A 493 3.61 21.72 19.52
CA GLN A 493 3.85 21.52 20.94
C GLN A 493 4.69 20.25 21.13
N GLY A 494 6.01 20.43 21.22
CA GLY A 494 6.81 19.61 22.11
C GLY A 494 6.17 19.72 23.49
N ARG A 495 5.29 18.77 23.81
CA ARG A 495 4.80 18.62 25.18
C ARG A 495 6.03 18.28 26.03
N ALA A 496 6.22 19.07 27.08
CA ALA A 496 7.30 18.93 28.03
C ALA A 496 7.39 17.48 28.52
N VAL A 497 8.61 16.94 28.46
CA VAL A 497 9.02 15.70 29.11
C VAL A 497 8.40 15.65 30.50
N GLN A 498 7.52 14.68 30.75
CA GLN A 498 7.03 14.44 32.10
C GLN A 498 8.19 13.85 32.91
N ARG A 499 8.51 14.52 34.01
CA ARG A 499 9.63 14.19 34.88
C ARG A 499 9.32 12.92 35.66
N THR A 500 10.15 11.89 35.51
CA THR A 500 10.37 10.86 36.52
C THR A 500 11.68 11.17 37.25
N SER A 501 11.79 12.35 37.87
CA SER A 501 12.95 12.65 38.73
C SER A 501 12.85 11.84 40.03
N SER A 502 13.30 10.59 39.97
CA SER A 502 13.43 9.67 41.11
C SER A 502 14.91 9.51 41.49
N GLY A 503 15.19 9.08 42.71
CA GLY A 503 16.55 8.83 43.18
C GLY A 503 17.32 10.04 43.74
N PRO A 504 18.56 9.84 44.21
CA PRO A 504 19.35 10.85 44.91
C PRO A 504 19.79 12.04 44.01
N ARG A 505 20.15 13.18 44.62
CA ARG A 505 20.61 14.37 43.88
C ARG A 505 21.84 14.13 43.01
N TRP A 506 22.72 13.22 43.38
CA TRP A 506 23.90 12.90 42.57
C TRP A 506 23.47 12.13 41.30
N PHE A 507 22.49 11.23 41.43
CA PHE A 507 21.93 10.44 40.35
C PHE A 507 21.27 11.34 39.29
N GLN A 508 20.37 12.22 39.73
CA GLN A 508 19.68 13.19 38.86
C GLN A 508 20.60 14.19 38.15
N ARG A 509 21.84 14.35 38.61
CA ARG A 509 22.83 15.25 37.99
C ARG A 509 23.75 14.52 37.01
N MET A 510 23.86 13.20 37.15
CA MET A 510 24.65 12.34 36.26
C MET A 510 23.82 11.81 35.09
N ASP A 511 22.52 11.60 35.29
CA ASP A 511 21.52 11.34 34.24
C ASP A 511 21.40 12.58 33.33
N ARG A 512 22.16 12.60 32.22
CA ARG A 512 22.30 13.75 31.30
C ARG A 512 21.24 13.70 30.23
N ASN A 513 20.96 12.52 29.70
CA ASN A 513 19.96 12.27 28.66
C ASN A 513 18.52 12.27 29.22
N ARG A 514 18.37 12.15 30.54
CA ARG A 514 17.10 12.17 31.30
C ARG A 514 16.20 10.99 30.96
N ASP A 515 16.80 9.82 30.72
CA ASP A 515 16.08 8.57 30.53
C ASP A 515 15.70 7.88 31.86
N GLY A 516 16.17 8.41 32.99
CA GLY A 516 15.87 7.91 34.33
C GLY A 516 16.78 6.79 34.80
N ASP A 517 17.81 6.45 34.03
CA ASP A 517 18.89 5.54 34.37
C ASP A 517 20.25 6.27 34.28
N ILE A 518 21.33 5.60 34.68
CA ILE A 518 22.70 6.07 34.39
C ILE A 518 23.42 4.99 33.61
N SER A 519 23.88 5.34 32.41
CA SER A 519 24.71 4.46 31.60
C SER A 519 26.20 4.51 32.01
N PRO A 520 27.03 3.55 31.57
CA PRO A 520 28.48 3.59 31.82
C PRO A 520 29.17 4.86 31.29
N ARG A 521 28.60 5.53 30.28
CA ARG A 521 29.16 6.77 29.71
C ARG A 521 28.78 8.01 30.51
N GLU A 522 27.64 7.98 31.18
CA GLU A 522 27.18 9.04 32.07
C GLU A 522 27.79 8.93 33.47
N PHE A 523 28.21 7.73 33.86
CA PHE A 523 28.84 7.49 35.15
C PHE A 523 30.22 8.13 35.26
N LEU A 524 30.34 9.15 36.10
CA LEU A 524 31.57 9.94 36.27
C LEU A 524 32.58 9.34 37.27
N PHE A 525 32.22 8.26 37.98
CA PHE A 525 33.08 7.63 38.97
C PHE A 525 33.83 6.41 38.39
N ASP A 526 34.61 5.75 39.26
CA ASP A 526 35.39 4.57 38.87
C ASP A 526 34.50 3.45 38.31
N PRO A 527 34.79 2.86 37.13
CA PRO A 527 33.98 1.81 36.53
C PRO A 527 33.76 0.57 37.44
N SER A 528 34.67 0.29 38.38
CA SER A 528 34.48 -0.78 39.36
C SER A 528 33.36 -0.51 40.36
N LEU A 529 33.04 0.76 40.62
CA LEU A 529 31.88 1.15 41.42
C LEU A 529 30.59 0.95 40.63
N PHE A 530 30.60 1.20 39.32
CA PHE A 530 29.43 0.94 38.46
C PHE A 530 29.00 -0.52 38.57
N ILE A 531 29.94 -1.46 38.39
CA ILE A 531 29.70 -2.91 38.49
C ILE A 531 29.18 -3.33 39.88
N LYS A 532 29.55 -2.60 40.93
CA LYS A 532 29.06 -2.87 42.29
C LYS A 532 27.64 -2.35 42.54
N LEU A 533 27.23 -1.30 41.84
CA LEU A 533 25.92 -0.67 41.99
C LEU A 533 24.87 -1.32 41.12
N ASP A 534 25.26 -1.69 39.90
CA ASP A 534 24.47 -2.50 38.98
C ASP A 534 24.32 -3.93 39.55
N THR A 535 23.29 -4.11 40.38
CA THR A 535 23.06 -5.33 41.15
C THR A 535 22.34 -6.38 40.32
N ASN A 536 21.52 -5.93 39.38
CA ASN A 536 20.80 -6.80 38.45
C ASN A 536 21.62 -7.13 37.18
N HIS A 537 22.80 -6.53 37.02
CA HIS A 537 23.73 -6.69 35.91
C HIS A 537 23.12 -6.34 34.55
N ASP A 538 22.23 -5.34 34.51
CA ASP A 538 21.60 -4.84 33.28
C ASP A 538 22.41 -3.73 32.59
N SER A 539 23.62 -3.44 33.10
CA SER A 539 24.53 -2.41 32.59
C SER A 539 23.97 -0.99 32.65
N LEU A 540 22.97 -0.75 33.52
CA LEU A 540 22.41 0.55 33.85
C LEU A 540 22.32 0.66 35.38
N ILE A 541 22.40 1.87 35.92
CA ILE A 541 22.07 2.09 37.34
C ILE A 541 20.65 2.65 37.38
N SER A 542 19.74 1.92 38.03
CA SER A 542 18.38 2.38 38.28
C SER A 542 18.29 3.33 39.50
N PRO A 543 17.21 4.11 39.64
CA PRO A 543 17.00 4.96 40.82
C PRO A 543 17.01 4.16 42.13
N ALA A 544 16.52 2.92 42.13
CA ALA A 544 16.48 2.06 43.32
C ALA A 544 17.89 1.60 43.75
N GLU A 545 18.75 1.24 42.79
CA GLU A 545 20.16 0.90 43.06
C GLU A 545 20.94 2.12 43.54
N ALA A 546 20.64 3.30 42.98
CA ALA A 546 21.22 4.55 43.43
C ALA A 546 20.79 4.94 44.86
N GLU A 547 19.55 4.64 45.25
CA GLU A 547 19.05 4.85 46.61
C GLU A 547 19.68 3.89 47.63
N ALA A 548 19.93 2.63 47.26
CA ALA A 548 20.61 1.67 48.13
C ALA A 548 22.03 2.11 48.54
N LEU A 549 22.67 2.96 47.75
CA LEU A 549 23.97 3.57 48.06
C LEU A 549 23.89 4.58 49.22
N LYS A 550 22.72 5.21 49.40
CA LYS A 550 22.50 6.23 50.43
C LYS A 550 22.37 5.65 51.83
N ASP A 551 21.91 4.41 51.95
CA ASP A 551 21.73 3.72 53.24
C ASP A 551 23.03 3.06 53.76
N ASN A 552 24.09 3.06 52.96
CA ASN A 552 25.41 2.47 53.28
C ASN A 552 26.51 3.51 53.61
N GLN A 553 26.15 4.78 53.89
CA GLN A 553 27.09 5.83 54.29
C GLN A 553 26.87 6.35 55.71
#